data_AF-A0A4Y8QY39-F1
#
_entry.id   AF-A0A4Y8QY39-F1
#
_cell.length_a   1.000
_cell.length_b   1.000
_cell.length_c   1.000
_cell.angle_alpha   90.00
_cell.angle_beta   90.00
_cell.angle_gamma   90.00
#
_symmetry.space_group_name_H-M   'P 1'
#
loop_
_entity.id
_entity.type
_entity.pdbx_description
1 polymer ?
#
loop_
_entity_poly.entity_id
_entity_poly.type
_entity_poly.pdbx_seq_one_letter_code
_entity_poly.pdbx_strand_id
1 'polypeptide(L)'
;MEEQDVDRAHRPTRPRRVRLPVWAGTSLVVVGALVVVALLVSRLSGGAEVCPAIAYADLLEVVLTGDTEEVHHLQVRDGGDAGWQPPLPTGPDAQEPAIATSREGDTWSFTVFSRTNPVGLRALDETGAVLAETEKSVDWVRVGGSEACGGPMEARVGWTL
;
A
#
# COMPACT_ATOMS: atom_id res chain seq x y z
N MET A 1 -9.22 69.43 72.15
CA MET A 1 -7.75 69.61 72.02
C MET A 1 -7.41 69.00 70.68
N GLU A 2 -7.61 69.79 69.63
CA GLU A 2 -6.52 70.55 68.97
C GLU A 2 -5.79 69.64 67.99
N GLU A 3 -5.52 69.97 66.74
CA GLU A 3 -5.85 71.07 65.85
C GLU A 3 -5.18 70.68 64.52
N GLN A 4 -5.73 71.13 63.38
CA GLN A 4 -5.03 71.43 62.12
C GLN A 4 -4.28 70.28 61.40
N ASP A 5 -4.44 70.06 60.11
CA ASP A 5 -4.00 71.00 59.08
C ASP A 5 -4.72 70.68 57.77
N VAL A 6 -5.28 71.73 57.19
CA VAL A 6 -5.99 71.75 55.92
C VAL A 6 -4.98 72.09 54.85
N ASP A 7 -5.14 71.44 53.70
CA ASP A 7 -4.61 71.83 52.39
C ASP A 7 -3.25 71.25 51.96
N ARG A 8 -3.32 70.12 51.24
CA ARG A 8 -2.30 69.79 50.24
C ARG A 8 -2.94 69.23 48.98
N ALA A 9 -3.36 70.15 48.13
CA ALA A 9 -3.28 70.09 46.67
C ALA A 9 -3.76 68.80 45.97
N HIS A 10 -4.99 68.86 45.45
CA HIS A 10 -5.48 67.96 44.40
C HIS A 10 -4.59 68.08 43.15
N ARG A 11 -3.70 67.11 42.94
CA ARG A 11 -2.95 66.95 41.69
C ARG A 11 -3.71 65.97 40.78
N PRO A 12 -4.27 66.40 39.64
CA PRO A 12 -4.89 65.45 38.72
C PRO A 12 -3.79 64.56 38.10
N THR A 13 -3.82 63.27 38.43
CA THR A 13 -2.97 62.26 37.81
C THR A 13 -3.36 62.09 36.34
N ARG A 14 -2.57 62.71 35.46
CA ARG A 14 -2.65 62.57 33.99
C ARG A 14 -2.61 61.08 33.61
N PRO A 15 -3.47 60.58 32.71
CA PRO A 15 -3.42 59.18 32.30
C PRO A 15 -2.08 58.90 31.61
N ARG A 16 -1.31 57.99 32.21
CA ARG A 16 -0.01 57.54 31.72
C ARG A 16 -0.26 56.75 30.44
N ARG A 17 -0.16 57.41 29.27
CA ARG A 17 -0.15 56.72 27.97
C ARG A 17 1.05 55.78 27.96
N VAL A 18 0.80 54.50 28.12
CA VAL A 18 1.80 53.44 27.93
C VAL A 18 2.14 53.45 26.45
N ARG A 19 3.24 54.12 26.09
CA ARG A 19 3.85 53.94 24.77
C ARG A 19 4.51 52.56 24.82
N LEU A 20 3.79 51.56 24.32
CA LEU A 20 4.39 50.26 24.06
C LEU A 20 5.57 50.48 23.10
N PRO A 21 6.79 50.10 23.49
CA PRO A 21 7.95 50.29 22.62
C PRO A 21 7.75 49.46 21.36
N VAL A 22 8.08 50.04 20.20
CA VAL A 22 7.99 49.42 18.86
C VAL A 22 8.66 48.03 18.82
N TRP A 23 9.64 47.80 19.68
CA TRP A 23 10.32 46.53 19.86
C TRP A 23 9.41 45.35 20.28
N ALA A 24 8.31 45.61 21.00
CA ALA A 24 7.35 44.57 21.39
C ALA A 24 6.58 44.00 20.19
N GLY A 25 6.32 44.81 19.16
CA GLY A 25 5.68 44.36 17.93
C GLY A 25 6.59 43.48 17.08
N THR A 26 7.88 43.80 16.99
CA THR A 26 8.86 42.99 16.26
C THR A 26 9.08 41.61 16.89
N SER A 27 9.10 41.52 18.23
CA SER A 27 9.24 40.23 18.91
C SER A 27 8.04 39.30 18.66
N LEU A 28 6.83 39.85 18.60
CA LEU A 28 5.61 39.06 18.38
C LEU A 28 5.54 38.50 16.95
N VAL A 29 5.98 39.28 15.96
CA VAL A 29 6.05 38.85 14.55
C VAL A 29 7.11 37.77 14.34
N VAL A 30 8.28 37.91 14.96
CA VAL A 30 9.36 36.90 14.86
C VAL A 30 8.94 35.58 15.51
N VAL A 31 8.32 35.62 16.69
CA VAL A 31 7.80 34.41 17.35
C VAL A 31 6.69 33.76 16.51
N GLY A 32 5.77 34.55 15.95
CA GLY A 32 4.73 34.04 15.06
C GLY A 32 5.30 33.35 13.81
N ALA A 33 6.29 33.96 13.16
CA ALA A 33 6.96 33.37 11.99
C ALA A 33 7.68 32.06 12.34
N LEU A 34 8.36 31.99 13.48
CA LEU A 34 9.02 30.76 13.94
C LEU A 34 8.02 29.63 14.23
N VAL A 35 6.86 29.92 14.81
CA VAL A 35 5.80 28.92 15.06
C VAL A 35 5.25 28.38 13.74
N VAL A 36 5.00 29.26 12.76
CA VAL A 36 4.51 28.83 11.43
C VAL A 36 5.55 27.96 10.73
N VAL A 37 6.83 28.35 10.76
CA VAL A 37 7.92 27.54 10.18
C VAL A 37 8.03 26.19 10.89
N ALA A 38 7.97 26.15 12.22
CA ALA A 38 8.02 24.91 12.98
C ALA A 38 6.84 23.98 12.62
N LEU A 39 5.62 24.50 12.50
CA LEU A 39 4.45 23.74 12.08
C LEU A 39 4.58 23.20 10.65
N LEU A 40 5.15 23.99 9.72
CA LEU A 40 5.41 23.55 8.35
C LEU A 40 6.47 22.44 8.28
N VAL A 41 7.58 22.58 9.03
CA VAL A 41 8.64 21.55 9.11
C VAL A 41 8.11 20.26 9.75
N SER A 42 7.25 20.38 10.78
CA SER A 42 6.60 19.23 11.43
C SER A 42 5.70 18.43 10.47
N ARG A 43 5.11 19.09 9.48
CA ARG A 43 4.30 18.44 8.44
C ARG A 43 5.14 17.78 7.35
N LEU A 44 6.39 18.22 7.17
CA LEU A 44 7.36 17.57 6.29
C LEU A 44 8.07 16.38 6.96
N SER A 45 8.14 16.35 8.29
CA SER A 45 8.61 15.20 9.07
C SER A 45 7.54 14.12 9.16
N GLY A 46 7.11 13.58 8.02
CA GLY A 46 6.46 12.28 7.98
C GLY A 46 7.46 11.26 8.53
N GLY A 47 7.10 10.58 9.61
CA GLY A 47 7.95 9.53 10.17
C GLY A 47 8.26 8.49 9.10
N ALA A 48 9.52 8.03 9.02
CA ALA A 48 9.87 6.94 8.13
C ALA A 48 9.02 5.71 8.52
N GLU A 49 8.10 5.31 7.64
CA GLU A 49 7.30 4.12 7.85
C GLU A 49 8.24 2.92 7.75
N VAL A 50 8.48 2.24 8.88
CA VAL A 50 9.36 1.08 8.95
C VAL A 50 8.58 -0.14 8.46
N CYS A 51 8.84 -0.53 7.22
CA CYS A 51 8.18 -1.69 6.63
C CYS A 51 8.84 -2.98 7.14
N PRO A 52 8.06 -3.99 7.57
CA PRO A 52 8.62 -5.28 7.94
C PRO A 52 9.24 -5.94 6.70
N ALA A 53 10.38 -6.62 6.87
CA ALA A 53 11.04 -7.38 5.82
C ALA A 53 10.34 -8.74 5.60
N ILE A 54 9.05 -8.70 5.28
CA ILE A 54 8.21 -9.87 5.00
C ILE A 54 7.91 -9.90 3.50
N ALA A 55 8.09 -11.06 2.87
CA ALA A 55 7.61 -11.29 1.52
C ALA A 55 6.11 -11.59 1.55
N TYR A 56 5.36 -11.02 0.60
CA TYR A 56 3.95 -11.31 0.42
C TYR A 56 3.76 -12.43 -0.60
N ALA A 57 2.75 -13.27 -0.36
CA ALA A 57 2.21 -14.15 -1.38
C ALA A 57 0.99 -13.47 -2.00
N ASP A 58 0.87 -13.58 -3.31
CA ASP A 58 -0.20 -13.01 -4.10
C ASP A 58 -1.11 -14.13 -4.63
N LEU A 59 -2.36 -13.79 -4.95
CA LEU A 59 -3.33 -14.75 -5.46
C LEU A 59 -3.74 -14.40 -6.90
N LEU A 60 -3.57 -15.35 -7.80
CA LEU A 60 -4.08 -15.29 -9.17
C LEU A 60 -5.25 -16.26 -9.33
N GLU A 61 -6.41 -15.73 -9.68
CA GLU A 61 -7.57 -16.53 -10.08
C GLU A 61 -7.73 -16.53 -11.60
N VAL A 62 -7.81 -17.73 -12.17
CA VAL A 62 -8.11 -17.94 -13.59
C VAL A 62 -9.47 -18.58 -13.71
N VAL A 63 -10.39 -17.93 -14.42
CA VAL A 63 -11.72 -18.45 -14.70
C VAL A 63 -11.77 -18.95 -16.14
N LEU A 64 -11.92 -20.25 -16.30
CA LEU A 64 -12.11 -20.87 -17.61
C LEU A 64 -13.58 -20.75 -18.05
N THR A 65 -13.79 -20.60 -19.34
CA THR A 65 -15.12 -20.56 -19.97
C THR A 65 -15.05 -21.29 -21.32
N GLY A 66 -16.18 -21.74 -21.85
CA GLY A 66 -16.22 -22.52 -23.10
C GLY A 66 -16.30 -24.02 -22.81
N ASP A 67 -15.60 -24.82 -23.61
CA ASP A 67 -15.52 -26.27 -23.41
C ASP A 67 -14.34 -26.60 -22.50
N THR A 68 -14.61 -26.77 -21.21
CA THR A 68 -13.61 -26.97 -20.16
C THR A 68 -13.57 -28.41 -19.64
N GLU A 69 -14.40 -29.31 -20.20
CA GLU A 69 -14.58 -30.67 -19.68
C GLU A 69 -13.29 -31.49 -19.76
N GLU A 70 -12.49 -31.30 -20.83
CA GLU A 70 -11.23 -31.99 -21.03
C GLU A 70 -10.06 -31.37 -20.24
N VAL A 71 -10.26 -30.23 -19.55
CA VAL A 71 -9.19 -29.59 -18.79
C VAL A 71 -9.05 -30.25 -17.42
N HIS A 72 -7.97 -31.01 -17.25
CA HIS A 72 -7.62 -31.64 -15.98
C HIS A 72 -6.55 -30.89 -15.21
N HIS A 73 -5.66 -30.17 -15.91
CA HIS A 73 -4.63 -29.36 -15.29
C HIS A 73 -4.56 -27.97 -15.91
N LEU A 74 -4.35 -26.97 -15.06
CA LEU A 74 -4.02 -25.62 -15.49
C LEU A 74 -2.66 -25.24 -14.91
N GLN A 75 -1.77 -24.78 -15.78
CA GLN A 75 -0.45 -24.31 -15.40
C GLN A 75 -0.30 -22.81 -15.66
N VAL A 76 0.49 -22.17 -14.81
CA VAL A 76 0.92 -20.78 -14.93
C VAL A 76 2.43 -20.71 -15.15
N ARG A 77 2.86 -19.70 -15.87
CA ARG A 77 4.27 -19.29 -15.94
C ARG A 77 4.35 -17.82 -15.58
N ASP A 78 5.09 -17.53 -14.52
CA ASP A 78 5.20 -16.20 -13.90
C ASP A 78 6.42 -15.41 -14.41
N GLY A 79 6.76 -15.58 -15.70
CA GLY A 79 7.72 -14.75 -16.44
C GLY A 79 8.94 -15.47 -16.99
N GLY A 80 9.48 -14.95 -18.10
CA GLY A 80 10.76 -15.37 -18.69
C GLY A 80 10.93 -16.88 -18.87
N ASP A 81 12.07 -17.40 -18.41
CA ASP A 81 12.47 -18.81 -18.51
C ASP A 81 11.93 -19.68 -17.35
N ALA A 82 10.99 -19.16 -16.55
CA ALA A 82 10.38 -19.95 -15.48
C ALA A 82 9.64 -21.16 -16.07
N GLY A 83 9.75 -22.30 -15.39
CA GLY A 83 9.00 -23.51 -15.76
C GLY A 83 7.51 -23.35 -15.49
N TRP A 84 6.69 -24.12 -16.22
CA TRP A 84 5.26 -24.21 -15.97
C TRP A 84 4.98 -24.82 -14.58
N GLN A 85 4.10 -24.17 -13.82
CA GLN A 85 3.71 -24.58 -12.47
C GLN A 85 2.20 -24.75 -12.36
N PRO A 86 1.68 -25.68 -11.55
CA PRO A 86 2.45 -26.71 -10.86
C PRO A 86 3.02 -27.72 -11.88
N PRO A 87 4.18 -28.35 -11.62
CA PRO A 87 4.65 -29.43 -12.46
C PRO A 87 3.61 -30.55 -12.47
N LEU A 88 3.49 -31.26 -13.60
CA LEU A 88 2.66 -32.46 -13.63
C LEU A 88 3.26 -33.51 -12.68
N PRO A 89 2.45 -34.21 -11.88
CA PRO A 89 2.94 -35.25 -10.99
C PRO A 89 3.29 -36.51 -11.78
N THR A 90 4.41 -36.48 -12.50
CA THR A 90 4.90 -37.63 -13.27
C THR A 90 5.92 -38.43 -12.47
N GLY A 91 5.53 -39.64 -12.06
CA GLY A 91 6.44 -40.65 -11.53
C GLY A 91 6.85 -40.46 -10.05
N PRO A 92 7.75 -41.33 -9.56
CA PRO A 92 8.15 -41.37 -8.14
C PRO A 92 8.96 -40.14 -7.69
N ASP A 93 9.49 -39.36 -8.63
CA ASP A 93 10.29 -38.15 -8.39
C ASP A 93 9.49 -36.86 -8.68
N ALA A 94 8.16 -36.90 -8.53
CA ALA A 94 7.31 -35.74 -8.71
C ALA A 94 7.80 -34.57 -7.84
N GLN A 95 8.13 -33.46 -8.49
CA GLN A 95 8.64 -32.28 -7.82
C GLN A 95 7.53 -31.60 -7.02
N GLU A 96 7.84 -31.15 -5.81
CA GLU A 96 6.92 -30.34 -5.03
C GLU A 96 6.61 -29.04 -5.80
N PRO A 97 5.33 -28.67 -5.99
CA PRO A 97 4.97 -27.44 -6.68
C PRO A 97 5.54 -26.21 -5.97
N ALA A 98 6.20 -25.33 -6.71
CA ALA A 98 6.63 -24.04 -6.20
C ALA A 98 5.45 -23.07 -6.04
N ILE A 99 4.39 -23.27 -6.83
CA ILE A 99 3.14 -22.51 -6.81
C ILE A 99 2.02 -23.43 -6.35
N ALA A 100 1.46 -23.14 -5.18
CA ALA A 100 0.30 -23.86 -4.69
C ALA A 100 -0.90 -23.57 -5.61
N THR A 101 -1.63 -24.62 -5.97
CA THR A 101 -2.73 -24.56 -6.92
C THR A 101 -3.95 -25.28 -6.35
N SER A 102 -5.13 -24.69 -6.53
CA SER A 102 -6.42 -25.31 -6.20
C SER A 102 -7.46 -25.02 -7.29
N ARG A 103 -8.50 -25.85 -7.35
CA ARG A 103 -9.58 -25.75 -8.34
C ARG A 103 -10.94 -25.83 -7.66
N GLU A 104 -11.84 -24.92 -8.00
CA GLU A 104 -13.27 -24.96 -7.68
C GLU A 104 -14.09 -24.72 -8.95
N GLY A 105 -14.73 -25.78 -9.46
CA GLY A 105 -15.41 -25.74 -10.75
C GLY A 105 -14.45 -25.36 -11.89
N ASP A 106 -14.76 -24.28 -12.61
CA ASP A 106 -13.92 -23.71 -13.68
C ASP A 106 -12.98 -22.61 -13.20
N THR A 107 -12.91 -22.37 -11.89
CA THR A 107 -11.99 -21.38 -11.29
C THR A 107 -10.77 -22.08 -10.71
N TRP A 108 -9.59 -21.65 -11.14
CA TRP A 108 -8.30 -22.11 -10.66
C TRP A 108 -7.62 -20.99 -9.88
N SER A 109 -7.10 -21.30 -8.69
CA SER A 109 -6.41 -20.36 -7.82
C SER A 109 -4.95 -20.74 -7.67
N PHE A 110 -4.05 -19.77 -7.89
CA PHE A 110 -2.61 -19.92 -7.78
C PHE A 110 -2.03 -18.96 -6.75
N THR A 111 -1.24 -19.48 -5.81
CA THR A 111 -0.47 -18.66 -4.87
C THR A 111 0.89 -18.37 -5.47
N VAL A 112 1.10 -17.15 -5.95
CA VAL A 112 2.31 -16.73 -6.66
C VAL A 112 3.15 -15.76 -5.82
N PHE A 113 4.44 -15.69 -6.11
CA PHE A 113 5.38 -14.79 -5.41
C PHE A 113 5.93 -13.69 -6.34
N SER A 114 5.56 -13.72 -7.62
CA SER A 114 5.91 -12.71 -8.60
C SER A 114 4.64 -12.19 -9.30
N ARG A 115 4.64 -10.89 -9.61
CA ARG A 115 3.51 -10.19 -10.23
C ARG A 115 3.80 -9.91 -11.69
N THR A 116 4.15 -10.95 -12.41
CA THR A 116 4.43 -10.83 -13.84
C THR A 116 3.16 -10.42 -14.59
N ASN A 117 3.34 -9.61 -15.62
CA ASN A 117 2.30 -9.22 -16.56
C ASN A 117 2.96 -9.00 -17.93
N PRO A 118 2.62 -9.79 -18.97
CA PRO A 118 1.54 -10.78 -19.02
C PRO A 118 1.91 -12.11 -18.33
N VAL A 119 0.90 -12.84 -17.83
CA VAL A 119 1.05 -14.19 -17.26
C VAL A 119 0.83 -15.24 -18.35
N GLY A 120 1.72 -16.23 -18.45
CA GLY A 120 1.50 -17.38 -19.32
C GLY A 120 0.53 -18.37 -18.67
N LEU A 121 -0.44 -18.86 -19.43
CA LEU A 121 -1.43 -19.85 -19.02
C LEU A 121 -1.43 -21.03 -19.98
N ARG A 122 -1.56 -22.25 -19.46
CA ARG A 122 -1.59 -23.46 -20.27
C ARG A 122 -2.57 -24.48 -19.68
N ALA A 123 -3.55 -24.88 -20.49
CA ALA A 123 -4.54 -25.88 -20.13
C ALA A 123 -4.12 -27.24 -20.71
N LEU A 124 -4.23 -28.28 -19.89
CA LEU A 124 -3.80 -29.63 -20.22
C LEU A 124 -4.90 -30.65 -19.93
N ASP A 125 -4.87 -31.74 -20.67
CA ASP A 125 -5.69 -32.93 -20.41
C ASP A 125 -5.15 -33.77 -19.24
N GLU A 126 -5.83 -34.89 -18.94
CA GLU A 126 -5.46 -35.80 -17.84
C GLU A 126 -4.07 -36.43 -18.00
N THR A 127 -3.56 -36.52 -19.23
CA THR A 127 -2.27 -37.10 -19.55
C THR A 127 -1.15 -36.06 -19.55
N GLY A 128 -1.51 -34.78 -19.49
CA GLY A 128 -0.60 -33.64 -19.60
C GLY A 128 -0.39 -33.14 -21.02
N ALA A 129 -1.19 -33.59 -22.00
CA ALA A 129 -1.15 -33.05 -23.35
C ALA A 129 -1.74 -31.63 -23.37
N VAL A 130 -1.21 -30.77 -24.23
CA VAL A 130 -1.64 -29.37 -24.32
C VAL A 130 -2.93 -29.28 -25.08
N LEU A 131 -3.96 -28.77 -24.42
CA LEU A 131 -5.22 -28.40 -25.06
C LEU A 131 -5.12 -26.97 -25.61
N ALA A 132 -4.62 -26.04 -24.79
CA ALA A 132 -4.42 -24.66 -25.20
C ALA A 132 -3.31 -23.96 -24.38
N GLU A 133 -2.73 -22.90 -24.94
CA GLU A 133 -1.75 -22.05 -24.29
C GLU A 133 -1.99 -20.59 -24.70
N THR A 134 -1.78 -19.66 -23.77
CA THR A 134 -1.99 -18.22 -24.01
C THR A 134 -1.17 -17.35 -23.06
N GLU A 135 -1.09 -16.06 -23.36
CA GLU A 135 -0.61 -15.04 -22.43
C GLU A 135 -1.76 -14.07 -22.12
N LYS A 136 -1.95 -13.75 -20.84
CA LYS A 136 -3.01 -12.86 -20.39
C LYS A 136 -2.44 -11.69 -19.60
N SER A 137 -2.84 -10.48 -19.96
CA SER A 137 -2.66 -9.33 -19.08
C SER A 137 -3.54 -9.47 -17.85
N VAL A 138 -2.98 -9.13 -16.69
CA VAL A 138 -3.66 -9.24 -15.39
C VAL A 138 -3.57 -7.92 -14.65
N ASP A 139 -4.69 -7.51 -14.07
CA ASP A 139 -4.77 -6.29 -13.27
C ASP A 139 -4.64 -6.65 -11.79
N TRP A 140 -3.44 -6.50 -11.25
CA TRP A 140 -3.13 -6.76 -9.85
C TRP A 140 -3.69 -5.64 -8.96
N VAL A 141 -4.53 -6.02 -7.99
CA VAL A 141 -5.13 -5.11 -7.00
C VAL A 141 -4.59 -5.44 -5.61
N ARG A 142 -4.19 -4.42 -4.86
CA ARG A 142 -3.72 -4.60 -3.48
C ARG A 142 -4.90 -4.82 -2.55
N VAL A 143 -4.85 -5.90 -1.77
CA VAL A 143 -5.92 -6.31 -0.86
C VAL A 143 -5.53 -6.23 0.62
N GLY A 144 -4.27 -5.94 0.90
CA GLY A 144 -3.77 -5.71 2.26
C GLY A 144 -2.52 -4.83 2.29
N GLY A 145 -2.02 -4.57 3.50
CA GLY A 145 -0.84 -3.74 3.71
C GLY A 145 -1.10 -2.24 3.50
N SER A 146 -0.05 -1.48 3.16
CA SER A 146 -0.12 -0.02 2.96
C SER A 146 0.51 0.38 1.63
N GLU A 147 0.28 1.62 1.17
CA GLU A 147 0.97 2.14 -0.02
C GLU A 147 2.48 2.29 0.21
N ALA A 148 2.87 2.65 1.44
CA ALA A 148 4.27 2.81 1.81
C ALA A 148 5.02 1.47 1.87
N CYS A 149 4.37 0.41 2.36
CA CYS A 149 5.00 -0.89 2.61
C CYS A 149 4.60 -1.99 1.63
N GLY A 150 3.73 -1.69 0.68
CA GLY A 150 3.11 -2.69 -0.17
C GLY A 150 2.23 -3.65 0.63
N GLY A 151 1.92 -4.79 0.02
CA GLY A 151 1.07 -5.81 0.60
C GLY A 151 0.73 -6.90 -0.41
N PRO A 152 -0.07 -7.89 0.02
CA PRO A 152 -0.58 -8.93 -0.87
C PRO A 152 -1.47 -8.32 -1.95
N MET A 153 -1.37 -8.90 -3.13
CA MET A 153 -2.14 -8.54 -4.30
C MET A 153 -2.99 -9.71 -4.77
N GLU A 154 -4.12 -9.38 -5.38
CA GLU A 154 -5.02 -10.31 -6.03
C GLU A 154 -5.21 -9.89 -7.48
N ALA A 155 -5.28 -10.87 -8.38
CA ALA A 155 -5.67 -10.65 -9.77
C ALA A 155 -6.65 -11.74 -10.19
N ARG A 156 -7.61 -11.37 -11.04
CA ARG A 156 -8.57 -12.30 -11.62
C ARG A 156 -8.59 -12.12 -13.13
N VAL A 157 -8.55 -13.23 -13.87
CA VAL A 157 -8.56 -13.20 -15.33
C VAL A 157 -9.45 -14.29 -15.92
N GLY A 158 -10.19 -13.91 -16.98
CA GLY A 158 -11.00 -14.85 -17.75
C GLY A 158 -10.24 -15.39 -18.95
N TRP A 159 -10.39 -16.68 -19.22
CA TRP A 159 -9.86 -17.33 -20.42
C TRP A 159 -10.92 -18.26 -21.02
N THR A 160 -11.31 -17.97 -22.26
CA THR A 160 -12.17 -18.86 -23.06
C THR A 160 -11.31 -19.87 -23.83
N LEU A 161 -11.64 -21.15 -23.69
CA LEU A 161 -11.05 -22.27 -24.41
C LEU A 161 -11.88 -22.61 -25.66
#